data_AF-A0A1G3ZKH7-F1
#
_entry.id   AF-A0A1G3ZKH7-F1
#
_cell.length_a   1.000
_cell.length_b   1.000
_cell.length_c   1.000
_cell.angle_alpha   90.00
_cell.angle_beta   90.00
_cell.angle_gamma   90.00
#
_symmetry.space_group_name_H-M   'P 1'
#
loop_
_entity.id
_entity.type
_entity.pdbx_description
1 polymer ?
#
loop_
_entity_poly.entity_id
_entity_poly.type
_entity_poly.pdbx_seq_one_letter_code
_entity_poly.pdbx_strand_id
1 'polypeptide(L)'
;MDGIIAELERVTLELARSVAHRDPSFADHIHARAEALRALQQCRFDQALPGQLTRLSAVMRLGGSVEHSIRQWRGAVMAELASLSRQTEMARAAREVEPAGSILDMTI
;
A
#
# COMPACT_ATOMS: atom_id res chain seq x y z
N MET A 1 20.80 -14.33 -15.14
CA MET A 1 19.97 -14.82 -14.02
C MET A 1 20.46 -14.30 -12.68
N ASP A 2 21.72 -14.55 -12.28
CA ASP A 2 22.20 -14.10 -10.96
C ASP A 2 22.05 -12.59 -10.72
N GLY A 3 22.44 -11.77 -11.70
CA GLY A 3 22.25 -10.32 -11.63
C GLY A 3 20.78 -9.88 -11.55
N ILE A 4 19.85 -10.65 -12.15
CA ILE A 4 18.41 -10.37 -12.10
C ILE A 4 17.86 -10.71 -10.71
N ILE A 5 18.31 -11.81 -10.10
CA ILE A 5 17.96 -12.18 -8.73
C ILE A 5 18.52 -11.15 -7.74
N ALA A 6 19.76 -10.69 -7.96
CA ALA A 6 20.38 -9.65 -7.13
C ALA A 6 19.64 -8.31 -7.23
N GLU A 7 19.22 -7.92 -8.44
CA GLU A 7 18.43 -6.71 -8.62
C GLU A 7 17.05 -6.82 -7.97
N LEU A 8 16.35 -7.95 -8.16
CA LEU A 8 15.07 -8.20 -7.51
C LEU A 8 15.19 -8.19 -5.97
N GLU A 9 16.28 -8.72 -5.43
CA GLU A 9 16.57 -8.65 -3.99
C GLU A 9 16.76 -7.21 -3.54
N ARG A 10 17.61 -6.44 -4.23
CA ARG A 10 17.90 -5.04 -3.91
C ARG A 10 16.62 -4.22 -3.84
N VAL A 11 15.81 -4.23 -4.91
CA VAL A 11 14.56 -3.45 -4.97
C VAL A 11 13.51 -3.95 -3.96
N THR A 12 13.49 -5.25 -3.65
CA THR A 12 12.58 -5.79 -2.63
C THR A 12 12.99 -5.35 -1.22
N LEU A 13 14.28 -5.30 -0.90
CA LEU A 13 14.78 -4.80 0.38
C LEU A 13 14.56 -3.29 0.54
N GLU A 14 14.77 -2.52 -0.52
CA GLU A 14 14.47 -1.08 -0.54
C GLU A 14 12.99 -0.81 -0.33
N LEU A 15 12.12 -1.54 -1.04
CA LEU A 15 10.68 -1.46 -0.84
C LEU A 15 10.30 -1.82 0.60
N ALA A 16 10.83 -2.92 1.15
CA ALA A 16 10.57 -3.34 2.51
C ALA A 16 10.94 -2.25 3.52
N ARG A 17 12.11 -1.62 3.34
CA ARG A 17 12.56 -0.51 4.17
C ARG A 17 11.63 0.69 4.06
N SER A 18 11.30 1.11 2.84
CA SER A 18 10.44 2.26 2.59
C SER A 18 9.04 2.07 3.21
N VAL A 19 8.45 0.88 3.04
CA VAL A 19 7.16 0.51 3.67
C VAL A 19 7.25 0.50 5.20
N ALA A 20 8.34 -0.04 5.79
CA ALA A 20 8.52 -0.07 7.24
C ALA A 20 8.60 1.34 7.85
N HIS A 21 9.16 2.30 7.13
CA HIS A 21 9.31 3.69 7.58
C HIS A 21 8.18 4.61 7.10
N ARG A 22 7.19 4.08 6.38
CA ARG A 22 6.11 4.85 5.74
C ARG A 22 6.63 5.99 4.86
N ASP A 23 7.76 5.76 4.20
CA ASP A 23 8.38 6.74 3.31
C ASP A 23 7.63 6.75 1.97
N PRO A 24 7.13 7.90 1.48
CA PRO A 24 6.43 8.02 0.19
C PRO A 24 7.18 7.44 -1.02
N SER A 25 8.51 7.31 -0.94
CA SER A 25 9.34 6.68 -1.97
C SER A 25 8.95 5.23 -2.30
N PHE A 26 8.14 4.57 -1.46
CA PHE A 26 7.73 3.18 -1.68
C PHE A 26 7.04 2.97 -3.04
N ALA A 27 6.38 4.00 -3.59
CA ALA A 27 5.71 3.92 -4.89
C ALA A 27 6.70 3.65 -6.03
N ASP A 28 7.85 4.32 -6.02
CA ASP A 28 8.91 4.10 -7.02
C ASP A 28 9.51 2.70 -6.89
N HIS A 29 9.70 2.24 -5.65
CA HIS A 29 10.19 0.89 -5.37
C HIS A 29 9.19 -0.22 -5.78
N ILE A 30 7.88 0.03 -5.74
CA ILE A 30 6.88 -0.90 -6.29
C ILE A 30 7.09 -1.06 -7.79
N HIS A 31 7.30 0.04 -8.52
CA HIS A 31 7.52 0.01 -9.95
C HIS A 31 8.81 -0.74 -10.31
N ALA A 32 9.93 -0.36 -9.67
CA ALA A 32 11.22 -1.02 -9.88
C ALA A 32 11.16 -2.53 -9.58
N ARG A 33 10.44 -2.93 -8.52
CA ARG A 33 10.23 -4.35 -8.21
C ARG A 33 9.40 -5.06 -9.28
N ALA A 34 8.35 -4.42 -9.82
CA ALA A 34 7.56 -5.00 -10.89
C ALA A 34 8.39 -5.20 -12.17
N GLU A 35 9.30 -4.28 -12.50
CA GLU A 35 10.22 -4.43 -13.63
C GLU A 35 11.23 -5.57 -13.41
N ALA A 36 11.81 -5.66 -12.21
CA ALA A 36 12.70 -6.77 -11.86
C ALA A 36 11.99 -8.15 -11.94
N LEU A 37 10.72 -8.22 -11.54
CA LEU A 37 9.90 -9.43 -11.69
C LEU A 37 9.64 -9.78 -13.17
N ARG A 38 9.39 -8.80 -14.04
CA ARG A 38 9.26 -9.03 -15.49
C ARG A 38 10.56 -9.55 -16.09
N ALA A 39 11.71 -8.99 -15.70
CA ALA A 39 13.01 -9.48 -16.15
C ALA A 39 13.26 -10.93 -15.67
N LEU A 40 12.83 -11.25 -14.44
CA LEU A 40 12.90 -12.61 -13.90
C LEU A 40 12.05 -13.61 -14.71
N GLN A 41 10.87 -13.20 -15.19
CA GLN A 41 10.01 -14.06 -16.02
C GLN A 41 10.65 -14.46 -17.36
N GLN A 42 11.62 -13.69 -17.84
CA GLN A 42 12.38 -13.99 -19.06
C GLN A 42 13.55 -14.95 -18.81
N CYS A 43 13.85 -15.27 -17.54
CA CYS A 43 14.93 -16.19 -17.21
C CYS A 43 14.52 -17.65 -17.40
N ARG A 44 15.46 -18.45 -17.89
CA ARG A 44 15.35 -19.90 -17.91
C ARG A 44 15.85 -20.50 -16.59
N PHE A 45 14.96 -21.16 -15.86
CA PHE A 45 15.26 -21.73 -14.53
C PHE A 45 15.80 -23.16 -14.56
N ASP A 46 15.77 -23.82 -15.72
CA ASP A 46 16.32 -25.16 -15.92
C ASP A 46 17.84 -25.24 -15.70
N GLN A 47 18.53 -24.09 -15.72
CA GLN A 47 19.97 -23.96 -15.49
C GLN A 47 20.30 -23.27 -14.15
N ALA A 48 19.32 -23.08 -13.28
CA ALA A 48 19.52 -22.38 -12.01
C ALA A 48 20.27 -23.25 -11.00
N LEU A 49 21.29 -22.67 -10.37
CA LEU A 49 21.98 -23.33 -9.27
C LEU A 49 21.06 -23.39 -8.03
N PRO A 50 21.18 -24.43 -7.18
CA PRO A 50 20.37 -24.55 -5.97
C PRO A 50 20.40 -23.29 -5.09
N GLY A 51 21.57 -22.67 -4.92
CA GLY A 51 21.72 -21.43 -4.15
C GLY A 51 20.95 -20.23 -4.74
N GLN A 52 20.83 -20.16 -6.06
CA GLN A 52 20.05 -19.12 -6.74
C GLN A 52 18.55 -19.30 -6.49
N LEU A 53 18.06 -20.55 -6.55
CA LEU A 53 16.67 -20.88 -6.25
C LEU A 53 16.32 -20.62 -4.78
N THR A 54 17.23 -20.93 -3.86
CA THR A 54 17.05 -20.61 -2.43
C THR A 54 16.97 -19.11 -2.20
N ARG A 55 17.91 -18.34 -2.78
CA ARG A 55 17.92 -16.86 -2.70
C ARG A 55 16.64 -16.27 -3.28
N LEU A 56 16.24 -16.72 -4.47
CA LEU A 56 15.01 -16.27 -5.11
C LEU A 56 13.78 -16.57 -4.25
N SER A 57 13.69 -17.76 -3.67
CA SER A 57 12.58 -18.15 -2.80
C SER A 57 12.48 -17.24 -1.56
N ALA A 58 13.62 -16.88 -0.96
CA ALA A 58 13.65 -15.95 0.16
C ALA A 58 13.17 -14.54 -0.24
N VAL A 59 13.66 -14.03 -1.38
CA VAL A 59 13.26 -12.72 -1.92
C VAL A 59 11.77 -12.68 -2.26
N MET A 60 11.23 -13.73 -2.86
CA MET A 60 9.80 -13.85 -3.17
C MET A 60 8.94 -13.86 -1.90
N ARG A 61 9.38 -14.57 -0.85
CA ARG A 61 8.68 -14.59 0.45
C ARG A 61 8.68 -13.20 1.09
N LEU A 62 9.81 -12.50 1.10
CA LEU A 62 9.89 -11.13 1.60
C LEU A 62 8.94 -10.21 0.85
N GLY A 63 8.96 -10.27 -0.49
CA GLY A 63 8.07 -9.47 -1.33
C GLY A 63 6.59 -9.71 -1.03
N GLY A 64 6.19 -10.97 -0.82
CA GLY A 64 4.82 -11.30 -0.41
C GLY A 64 4.42 -10.69 0.94
N SER A 65 5.31 -10.71 1.93
CA SER A 65 5.10 -10.05 3.23
C SER A 65 4.94 -8.53 3.08
N VAL A 66 5.78 -7.90 2.26
CA VAL A 66 5.72 -6.45 2.01
C VAL A 66 4.40 -6.05 1.33
N GLU A 67 3.99 -6.80 0.32
CA GLU A 67 2.69 -6.59 -0.34
C GLU A 67 1.51 -6.76 0.62
N HIS A 68 1.60 -7.72 1.55
CA HIS A 68 0.59 -7.88 2.59
C HIS A 68 0.50 -6.65 3.50
N SER A 69 1.65 -6.14 3.98
CA SER A 69 1.70 -4.92 4.80
C SER A 69 1.12 -3.70 4.08
N ILE A 70 1.44 -3.51 2.79
CA ILE A 70 0.88 -2.43 1.97
C ILE A 70 -0.65 -2.56 1.89
N ARG A 71 -1.17 -3.77 1.61
CA ARG A 71 -2.61 -4.01 1.53
C ARG A 71 -3.32 -3.75 2.85
N GLN A 72 -2.72 -4.18 3.97
CA GLN A 72 -3.27 -3.95 5.31
C GLN A 72 -3.35 -2.46 5.61
N TRP A 73 -2.27 -1.72 5.35
CA TRP A 73 -2.25 -0.28 5.57
C TRP A 73 -3.28 0.46 4.70
N ARG A 74 -3.34 0.13 3.40
CA ARG A 74 -4.36 0.66 2.49
C ARG A 74 -5.77 0.40 3.02
N GLY A 75 -6.03 -0.81 3.52
CA GLY A 75 -7.32 -1.16 4.11
C GLY A 75 -7.68 -0.30 5.32
N ALA A 76 -6.72 -0.10 6.23
CA ALA A 76 -6.92 0.74 7.42
C ALA A 76 -7.21 2.20 7.04
N VAL A 77 -6.42 2.79 6.13
CA VAL A 77 -6.62 4.17 5.66
C VAL A 77 -7.99 4.35 5.01
N MET A 78 -8.42 3.40 4.17
CA MET A 78 -9.75 3.47 3.54
C MET A 78 -10.88 3.37 4.56
N ALA A 79 -10.73 2.54 5.60
CA ALA A 79 -11.71 2.44 6.68
C ALA A 79 -11.83 3.73 7.50
N GLU A 80 -10.69 4.35 7.83
CA GLU A 80 -10.64 5.65 8.50
C GLU A 80 -11.28 6.75 7.66
N LEU A 81 -10.94 6.84 6.37
CA LEU A 81 -11.52 7.81 5.46
C LEU A 81 -13.04 7.66 5.36
N ALA A 82 -13.55 6.42 5.25
CA ALA A 82 -14.98 6.15 5.23
C ALA A 82 -15.66 6.57 6.56
N SER A 83 -14.97 6.42 7.69
CA SER A 83 -15.46 6.89 8.99
C SER A 83 -15.57 8.41 9.04
N LEU A 84 -14.53 9.12 8.58
CA LEU A 84 -14.51 10.58 8.52
C LEU A 84 -15.61 11.12 7.58
N SER A 85 -15.83 10.50 6.42
CA SER A 85 -16.92 10.86 5.53
C SER A 85 -18.30 10.74 6.21
N ARG A 86 -18.54 9.66 6.96
CA ARG A 86 -19.80 9.51 7.72
C ARG A 86 -19.94 10.58 8.80
N GLN A 87 -18.88 10.86 9.55
CA GLN A 87 -18.90 11.87 10.61
C GLN A 87 -19.17 13.28 10.05
N THR A 88 -18.56 13.61 8.91
CA THR A 88 -18.77 14.90 8.24
C THR A 88 -20.18 15.05 7.68
N GLU A 89 -20.75 13.98 7.12
CA GLU A 89 -22.15 13.95 6.68
C GLU A 89 -23.12 14.15 7.86
N MET A 90 -22.90 13.45 8.98
CA MET A 90 -23.71 13.63 10.18
C MET A 90 -23.60 15.05 10.75
N ALA A 91 -22.40 15.62 10.80
CA ALA A 91 -22.20 16.99 11.27
C ALA A 91 -22.87 18.03 10.37
N ARG A 92 -22.88 17.80 9.05
CA ARG A 92 -23.62 18.63 8.09
C ARG A 92 -25.13 18.53 8.30
N ALA A 93 -25.66 17.31 8.41
CA ALA A 93 -27.08 17.09 8.66
C ALA A 93 -27.53 17.74 9.98
N ALA A 94 -26.72 17.64 11.05
CA ALA A 94 -27.00 18.30 12.32
C ALA A 94 -27.04 19.83 12.20
N ARG A 95 -26.15 20.44 11.40
CA ARG A 95 -26.16 21.88 11.11
C ARG A 95 -27.33 22.33 10.24
N GLU A 96 -27.80 21.50 9.31
CA GLU A 96 -28.95 21.80 8.45
C GLU A 96 -30.29 21.73 9.23
N VAL A 97 -30.33 20.98 10.34
CA VAL A 97 -31.49 20.92 11.25
C VAL A 97 -31.59 22.15 12.18
N GLU A 98 -30.49 22.86 12.44
CA GLU A 98 -30.47 24.18 13.12
C GLU A 98 -30.30 25.32 12.09
N PRO A 99 -31.33 25.68 11.32
CA PRO A 99 -32.04 26.94 11.58
C PRO A 99 -33.50 26.92 11.06
N ALA A 100 -34.43 26.35 11.82
CA ALA A 100 -35.87 26.53 11.56
C ALA A 100 -36.71 26.76 12.83
N GLY A 101 -36.05 26.88 13.99
CA GLY A 101 -36.73 27.04 15.29
C GLY A 101 -36.73 28.44 15.89
N SER A 102 -36.23 29.47 15.20
CA SER A 102 -36.14 30.85 15.73
C SER A 102 -37.02 31.87 14.97
N ILE A 103 -38.10 31.41 14.34
CA ILE A 103 -39.14 32.30 13.82
C ILE A 103 -40.44 31.86 14.49
N LEU A 104 -41.15 32.80 15.12
CA LEU A 104 -42.29 32.68 16.05
C LEU A 104 -41.80 32.57 17.52
N ASP A 105 -41.89 33.58 18.39
CA ASP A 105 -42.89 34.64 18.52
C ASP A 105 -42.26 36.03 18.76
N MET A 106 -42.59 36.95 17.87
CA MET A 106 -42.63 38.38 18.10
C MET A 106 -44.12 38.75 17.99
N THR A 107 -44.58 39.78 18.73
CA THR A 107 -45.97 40.32 18.83
C THR A 107 -46.94 39.45 19.69
N ILE A 108 -47.65 39.90 20.72
CA ILE A 108 -48.05 41.22 21.28
C ILE A 108 -48.10 41.09 22.81
#